data_AF-A0A6M4ART9-F1
#
_entry.id   AF-A0A6M4ART9-F1
#
_cell.length_a   1.000
_cell.length_b   1.000
_cell.length_c   1.000
_cell.angle_alpha   90.00
_cell.angle_beta   90.00
_cell.angle_gamma   90.00
#
_symmetry.space_group_name_H-M   'P 1'
#
loop_
_entity.id
_entity.type
_entity.pdbx_description
1 polymer ?
#
loop_
_entity_poly.entity_id
_entity_poly.type
_entity_poly.pdbx_seq_one_letter_code
_entity_poly.pdbx_strand_id
1 'polypeptide(L)'
;MSFVYLTHGGDWLLLASHGLTVSRAMHWDSNDYDYVDLGPSVFEVGDTAQHPELSLAGFVRSGPQFRYVIGAPLCTDARLGRGNYVGLVCVDFEPRMVDPRRQAKVQQLAQMSGDIIDMMMTLFVEKRATDPNVRETHKPMPAIGHIVEPQVAGADAQAHDPLAVEQFLLETLLHQPRMLRRGNRRYFGVRTWRKSIKRFQIDALKALKLRGSIPFVDAIASELAGIVREIYGDVGNAIIVPVPCGHSGPGCLSCRVAKRMSELMQVDFQEAFEPIAVKGTSHPATNVRRPRMKLAETITRPVILVDDVATSGSHLEEAASLLAQSSPNVWPLAWIAD
;
A
#
# COMPACT_ATOMS: atom_id res chain seq x y z
N MET A 1 -8.55 -11.72 1.59
CA MET A 1 -8.04 -10.97 0.41
C MET A 1 -8.32 -11.83 -0.81
N SER A 2 -8.67 -11.25 -1.95
CA SER A 2 -9.04 -12.03 -3.14
C SER A 2 -8.06 -11.76 -4.26
N PHE A 3 -7.54 -12.83 -4.85
CA PHE A 3 -6.66 -12.79 -6.01
C PHE A 3 -7.33 -13.56 -7.16
N VAL A 4 -7.30 -13.01 -8.37
CA VAL A 4 -7.83 -13.67 -9.56
C VAL A 4 -6.65 -14.14 -10.40
N TYR A 5 -6.55 -15.44 -10.65
CA TYR A 5 -5.51 -16.03 -11.50
C TYR A 5 -6.13 -16.70 -12.73
N LEU A 6 -5.53 -16.49 -13.88
CA LEU A 6 -5.70 -17.30 -15.09
C LEU A 6 -4.66 -18.41 -15.09
N THR A 7 -4.97 -19.59 -15.62
CA THR A 7 -3.94 -20.56 -16.00
C THR A 7 -4.02 -20.90 -17.49
N HIS A 8 -2.84 -20.96 -18.11
CA HIS A 8 -2.67 -21.43 -19.48
C HIS A 8 -1.55 -22.48 -19.51
N GLY A 9 -1.88 -23.73 -19.84
CA GLY A 9 -0.88 -24.79 -20.03
C GLY A 9 -0.03 -25.15 -18.80
N GLY A 10 -0.53 -24.92 -17.58
CA GLY A 10 0.20 -25.18 -16.33
C GLY A 10 0.79 -23.93 -15.67
N ASP A 11 0.84 -22.79 -16.38
CA ASP A 11 1.32 -21.53 -15.85
C ASP A 11 0.19 -20.66 -15.31
N TRP A 12 0.34 -20.12 -14.08
CA TRP A 12 -0.62 -19.19 -13.49
C TRP A 12 -0.22 -17.73 -13.75
N LEU A 13 -1.12 -16.98 -14.39
CA LEU A 13 -1.04 -15.55 -14.64
C LEU A 13 -1.99 -14.80 -13.70
N LEU A 14 -1.47 -13.90 -12.87
CA LEU A 14 -2.30 -13.00 -12.04
C LEU A 14 -3.01 -11.98 -12.95
N LEU A 15 -4.33 -12.05 -13.02
CA LEU A 15 -5.15 -11.11 -13.79
C LEU A 15 -5.41 -9.81 -13.05
N ALA A 16 -5.66 -9.92 -11.74
CA ALA A 16 -5.94 -8.79 -10.89
C ALA A 16 -5.65 -9.16 -9.43
N SER A 17 -4.97 -8.27 -8.72
CA SER A 17 -4.86 -8.32 -7.27
C SER A 17 -5.45 -7.06 -6.65
N HIS A 18 -6.13 -7.23 -5.52
CA HIS A 18 -6.40 -6.12 -4.62
C HIS A 18 -5.39 -6.18 -3.47
N GLY A 19 -4.28 -5.45 -3.60
CA GLY A 19 -3.43 -5.07 -2.47
C GLY A 19 -2.09 -5.78 -2.31
N LEU A 20 -1.60 -6.53 -3.31
CA LEU A 20 -0.20 -6.97 -3.43
C LEU A 20 0.16 -7.17 -4.91
N THR A 21 1.27 -6.61 -5.36
CA THR A 21 1.86 -6.88 -6.68
C THR A 21 2.73 -8.13 -6.55
N VAL A 22 2.31 -9.25 -7.15
CA VAL A 22 3.14 -10.47 -7.20
C VAL A 22 4.08 -10.31 -8.40
N SER A 23 5.37 -10.15 -8.15
CA SER A 23 6.38 -9.83 -9.16
C SER A 23 6.80 -11.01 -10.05
N ARG A 24 6.15 -12.17 -9.95
CA ARG A 24 6.44 -13.35 -10.78
C ARG A 24 5.22 -14.25 -10.89
N ALA A 25 5.01 -14.86 -12.06
CA ALA A 25 4.09 -15.98 -12.22
C ALA A 25 4.46 -17.08 -11.20
N MET A 26 3.49 -17.55 -10.41
CA MET A 26 3.69 -18.77 -9.63
C MET A 26 3.62 -19.93 -10.61
N HIS A 27 4.73 -20.64 -10.78
CA HIS A 27 4.72 -21.93 -11.43
C HIS A 27 4.28 -22.95 -10.38
N TRP A 28 3.13 -23.57 -10.59
CA TRP A 28 2.57 -24.55 -9.67
C TRP A 28 2.53 -25.88 -10.41
N ASP A 29 3.58 -26.68 -10.24
CA ASP A 29 3.65 -28.00 -10.86
C ASP A 29 2.61 -28.90 -10.19
N SER A 30 1.61 -29.31 -10.96
CA SER A 30 0.52 -30.17 -10.51
C SER A 30 0.98 -31.62 -10.56
N ASN A 31 1.07 -32.30 -9.41
CA ASN A 31 0.67 -33.71 -9.29
C ASN A 31 0.61 -34.28 -7.85
N ASP A 32 1.15 -33.62 -6.81
CA ASP A 32 1.23 -34.23 -5.46
C ASP A 32 0.69 -33.32 -4.34
N TYR A 33 -0.62 -33.04 -4.32
CA TYR A 33 -1.21 -32.28 -3.21
C TYR A 33 -2.42 -32.97 -2.58
N ASP A 34 -2.38 -33.08 -1.24
CA ASP A 34 -3.52 -33.41 -0.40
C ASP A 34 -4.42 -32.18 -0.28
N TYR A 35 -5.51 -32.14 -1.04
CA TYR A 35 -6.60 -31.19 -0.85
C TYR A 35 -7.82 -31.89 -0.25
N VAL A 36 -8.61 -31.12 0.50
CA VAL A 36 -9.93 -31.57 0.96
C VAL A 36 -10.97 -30.96 0.01
N ASP A 37 -11.70 -31.83 -0.70
CA ASP A 37 -12.86 -31.43 -1.48
C ASP A 37 -14.01 -31.08 -0.53
N LEU A 38 -14.44 -29.81 -0.55
CA LEU A 38 -15.52 -29.28 0.30
C LEU A 38 -16.85 -29.19 -0.46
N GLY A 39 -16.93 -29.74 -1.67
CA GLY A 39 -18.10 -29.73 -2.54
C GLY A 39 -17.78 -29.28 -3.96
N PRO A 40 -18.78 -29.32 -4.87
CA PRO A 40 -18.61 -28.92 -6.26
C PRO A 40 -18.17 -27.47 -6.27
N SER A 41 -16.90 -27.28 -6.60
CA SER A 41 -16.26 -26.00 -6.83
C SER A 41 -15.54 -25.30 -5.66
N VAL A 42 -15.23 -25.99 -4.54
CA VAL A 42 -14.39 -25.40 -3.47
C VAL A 42 -13.34 -26.40 -2.99
N PHE A 43 -12.07 -26.01 -3.11
CA PHE A 43 -10.94 -26.77 -2.59
C PHE A 43 -10.31 -26.04 -1.41
N GLU A 44 -10.05 -26.77 -0.32
CA GLU A 44 -9.17 -26.30 0.74
C GLU A 44 -7.76 -26.81 0.47
N VAL A 45 -6.80 -25.89 0.37
CA VAL A 45 -5.38 -26.23 0.36
C VAL A 45 -4.89 -26.22 1.80
N GLY A 46 -4.19 -27.29 2.19
CA GLY A 46 -3.61 -27.43 3.52
C GLY A 46 -2.73 -26.25 3.94
N ASP A 47 -2.52 -26.12 5.24
CA ASP A 47 -1.66 -25.07 5.82
C ASP A 47 -0.28 -25.09 5.15
N THR A 48 0.18 -23.94 4.66
CA THR A 48 1.53 -23.78 4.09
C THR A 48 2.64 -24.29 5.01
N ALA A 49 2.45 -24.25 6.34
CA ALA A 49 3.39 -24.78 7.31
C ALA A 49 3.46 -26.32 7.31
N GLN A 50 2.44 -26.99 6.79
CA GLN A 50 2.37 -28.44 6.64
C GLN A 50 2.78 -28.90 5.22
N HIS A 51 3.03 -27.97 4.31
CA HIS A 51 3.41 -28.27 2.94
C HIS A 51 4.86 -28.80 2.86
N PRO A 52 5.14 -29.93 2.17
CA PRO A 52 6.46 -30.57 2.16
C PRO A 52 7.61 -29.64 1.75
N GLU A 53 7.38 -28.81 0.73
CA GLU A 53 8.41 -27.90 0.20
C GLU A 53 8.36 -26.49 0.81
N LEU A 54 7.17 -25.87 0.86
CA LEU A 54 7.02 -24.49 1.33
C LEU A 54 7.24 -24.34 2.84
N SER A 55 7.03 -25.38 3.65
CA SER A 55 7.29 -25.35 5.10
C SER A 55 8.75 -25.05 5.46
N LEU A 56 9.68 -25.25 4.52
CA LEU A 56 11.10 -24.96 4.69
C LEU A 56 11.44 -23.49 4.43
N ALA A 57 10.57 -22.74 3.74
CA ALA A 57 10.82 -21.36 3.38
C ALA A 57 10.74 -20.43 4.60
N GLY A 58 11.73 -19.53 4.76
CA GLY A 58 11.84 -18.65 5.93
C GLY A 58 10.61 -17.76 6.15
N PHE A 59 9.93 -17.34 5.08
CA PHE A 59 8.71 -16.54 5.17
C PHE A 59 7.47 -17.34 5.60
N VAL A 60 7.43 -18.66 5.38
CA VAL A 60 6.35 -19.55 5.85
C VAL A 60 6.52 -19.86 7.34
N ARG A 61 7.77 -20.00 7.79
CA ARG A 61 8.09 -20.27 9.21
C ARG A 61 7.92 -19.06 10.13
N SER A 62 8.14 -17.86 9.61
CA SER A 62 8.14 -16.61 10.40
C SER A 62 6.97 -15.66 10.07
N GLY A 63 6.24 -15.95 8.98
CA GLY A 63 5.10 -15.19 8.54
C GLY A 63 3.78 -15.71 9.10
N PRO A 64 2.66 -15.02 8.79
CA PRO A 64 1.34 -15.52 9.13
C PRO A 64 1.07 -16.83 8.39
N GLN A 65 0.48 -17.82 9.09
CA GLN A 65 0.04 -19.07 8.48
C GLN A 65 -1.13 -18.77 7.54
N PHE A 66 -1.03 -19.20 6.29
CA PHE A 66 -2.07 -19.00 5.29
C PHE A 66 -2.85 -20.29 5.08
N ARG A 67 -4.18 -20.20 5.09
CA ARG A 67 -5.04 -21.20 4.43
C ARG A 67 -5.59 -20.58 3.16
N TYR A 68 -5.51 -21.33 2.07
CA TYR A 68 -6.08 -20.94 0.79
C TYR A 68 -7.42 -21.64 0.62
N VAL A 69 -8.45 -20.84 0.37
CA VAL A 69 -9.70 -21.36 -0.18
C VAL A 69 -9.65 -21.05 -1.67
N ILE A 70 -9.51 -22.09 -2.49
CA ILE A 70 -9.58 -21.96 -3.93
C ILE A 70 -11.03 -22.18 -4.32
N GLY A 71 -11.67 -21.14 -4.84
CA GLY A 71 -12.88 -21.31 -5.65
C GLY A 71 -12.43 -21.97 -6.95
N ALA A 72 -12.96 -23.16 -7.24
CA ALA A 72 -12.65 -23.98 -8.41
C ALA A 72 -12.75 -23.23 -9.73
N PRO A 73 -12.28 -23.83 -10.85
CA PRO A 73 -12.29 -23.19 -12.16
C PRO A 73 -13.58 -22.43 -12.48
N LEU A 74 -13.44 -21.11 -12.63
CA LEU A 74 -14.46 -20.13 -12.99
C LEU A 74 -14.96 -20.31 -14.43
N CYS A 75 -14.20 -21.02 -15.27
CA CYS A 75 -14.60 -21.35 -16.64
C CYS A 75 -13.78 -22.54 -17.17
N THR A 76 -14.44 -23.45 -17.87
CA THR A 76 -13.84 -24.47 -18.75
C THR A 76 -14.36 -24.24 -20.17
N ASP A 77 -14.18 -23.04 -20.71
CA ASP A 77 -14.64 -22.79 -22.07
C ASP A 77 -13.81 -23.62 -23.05
N ALA A 78 -14.47 -24.53 -23.78
CA ALA A 78 -13.86 -25.31 -24.86
C ALA A 78 -13.19 -24.41 -25.93
N ARG A 79 -13.64 -23.16 -26.07
CA ARG A 79 -13.08 -22.14 -26.97
C ARG A 79 -11.69 -21.64 -26.52
N LEU A 80 -11.33 -21.79 -25.24
CA LEU A 80 -9.97 -21.51 -24.77
C LEU A 80 -9.00 -22.63 -25.15
N GLY A 81 -9.48 -23.79 -25.61
CA GLY A 81 -8.67 -24.99 -25.84
C GLY A 81 -8.64 -25.91 -24.61
N ARG A 82 -8.41 -27.21 -24.83
CA ARG A 82 -8.31 -28.19 -23.74
C ARG A 82 -7.22 -27.76 -22.74
N GLY A 83 -7.57 -27.64 -21.46
CA GLY A 83 -6.61 -27.46 -20.37
C GLY A 83 -6.44 -26.04 -19.82
N ASN A 84 -7.28 -25.07 -20.23
CA ASN A 84 -7.24 -23.73 -19.67
C ASN A 84 -8.31 -23.55 -18.60
N TYR A 85 -7.87 -23.12 -17.42
CA TYR A 85 -8.71 -22.90 -16.26
C TYR A 85 -8.52 -21.45 -15.79
N VAL A 86 -9.57 -20.85 -15.24
CA VAL A 86 -9.44 -19.59 -14.52
C VAL A 86 -9.80 -19.86 -13.08
N GLY A 87 -8.95 -19.56 -12.11
CA GLY A 87 -9.22 -19.83 -10.70
C GLY A 87 -9.32 -18.56 -9.87
N LEU A 88 -10.19 -18.56 -8.87
CA LEU A 88 -10.20 -17.52 -7.83
C LEU A 88 -9.50 -18.07 -6.58
N VAL A 89 -8.43 -17.42 -6.13
CA VAL A 89 -7.75 -17.79 -4.89
C VAL A 89 -8.09 -16.74 -3.83
N CYS A 90 -8.80 -17.18 -2.79
CA CYS A 90 -9.02 -16.37 -1.60
C CYS A 90 -8.03 -16.78 -0.51
N VAL A 91 -7.29 -15.81 0.01
CA VAL A 91 -6.40 -16.01 1.17
C VAL A 91 -7.18 -15.60 2.42
N ASP A 92 -7.41 -16.55 3.32
CA ASP A 92 -7.84 -16.29 4.69
C ASP A 92 -6.60 -16.24 5.60
N PHE A 93 -6.51 -15.17 6.39
CA PHE A 93 -5.39 -14.91 7.30
C PHE A 93 -5.71 -15.29 8.74
N GLU A 94 -6.95 -15.74 9.02
CA GLU A 94 -7.35 -16.23 10.34
C GLU A 94 -7.66 -17.73 10.25
N PRO A 95 -6.81 -18.61 10.83
CA PRO A 95 -7.01 -20.05 10.76
C PRO A 95 -8.16 -20.44 11.71
N ARG A 96 -9.38 -20.44 11.19
CA ARG A 96 -10.55 -21.07 11.80
C ARG A 96 -11.31 -21.82 10.73
N MET A 97 -12.14 -22.78 11.16
CA MET A 97 -13.04 -23.51 10.26
C MET A 97 -13.75 -22.52 9.33
N VAL A 98 -13.75 -22.82 8.03
CA VAL A 98 -14.40 -21.98 7.03
C VAL A 98 -15.88 -21.87 7.41
N ASP A 99 -16.28 -20.69 7.89
CA ASP A 99 -17.69 -20.38 8.19
C ASP A 99 -18.50 -20.62 6.90
N PRO A 100 -19.59 -21.42 6.92
CA PRO A 100 -20.44 -21.65 5.75
C PRO A 100 -20.88 -20.36 5.06
N ARG A 101 -21.05 -19.26 5.82
CA ARG A 101 -21.36 -17.93 5.25
C ARG A 101 -20.18 -17.33 4.48
N ARG A 102 -18.94 -17.55 4.94
CA ARG A 102 -17.72 -17.15 4.20
C ARG A 102 -17.56 -18.01 2.94
N GLN A 103 -17.78 -19.32 3.03
CA GLN A 103 -17.76 -20.23 1.88
C GLN A 103 -18.75 -19.78 0.79
N ALA A 104 -20.00 -19.51 1.18
CA ALA A 104 -21.02 -19.01 0.26
C ALA A 104 -20.62 -17.68 -0.41
N LYS A 105 -19.98 -16.76 0.32
CA LYS A 105 -19.47 -15.50 -0.24
C LYS A 105 -18.32 -15.71 -1.23
N VAL A 106 -17.40 -16.63 -0.94
CA VAL A 106 -16.31 -16.98 -1.85
C VAL A 106 -16.86 -17.64 -3.12
N GLN A 107 -17.84 -18.53 -2.99
CA GLN A 107 -18.54 -19.12 -4.14
C GLN A 107 -19.26 -18.05 -4.98
N GLN A 108 -19.95 -17.10 -4.34
CA GLN A 108 -20.61 -16.00 -5.05
C GLN A 108 -19.60 -15.10 -5.77
N LEU A 109 -18.48 -14.76 -5.11
CA LEU A 109 -17.40 -13.96 -5.71
C LEU A 109 -16.75 -14.69 -6.89
N ALA A 110 -16.55 -16.00 -6.76
CA ALA A 110 -16.07 -16.86 -7.83
C ALA A 110 -17.04 -16.81 -9.01
N GLN A 111 -18.33 -17.08 -8.79
CA GLN A 111 -19.35 -17.02 -9.84
C GLN A 111 -19.36 -15.68 -10.58
N MET A 112 -19.41 -14.56 -9.84
CA MET A 112 -19.39 -13.22 -10.44
C MET A 112 -18.13 -12.96 -11.27
N SER A 113 -16.97 -13.46 -10.80
CA SER A 113 -15.70 -13.32 -11.53
C SER A 113 -15.72 -14.16 -12.81
N GLY A 114 -16.30 -15.37 -12.77
CA GLY A 114 -16.54 -16.20 -13.96
C GLY A 114 -17.43 -15.50 -14.98
N ASP A 115 -18.56 -14.92 -14.54
CA ASP A 115 -19.49 -14.21 -15.41
C ASP A 115 -18.84 -12.99 -16.08
N ILE A 116 -18.02 -12.22 -15.35
CA ILE A 116 -17.27 -11.08 -15.91
C ILE A 116 -16.27 -11.54 -16.96
N ILE A 117 -15.55 -12.63 -16.71
CA ILE A 117 -14.55 -13.15 -17.64
C ILE A 117 -15.24 -13.70 -18.89
N ASP A 118 -16.35 -14.42 -18.76
CA ASP A 118 -17.12 -14.92 -19.91
C ASP A 118 -17.66 -13.75 -20.76
N MET A 119 -18.14 -12.68 -20.11
CA MET A 119 -18.54 -11.45 -20.78
C MET A 119 -17.37 -10.79 -21.53
N MET A 120 -16.20 -10.64 -20.88
CA MET A 120 -15.00 -10.07 -21.51
C MET A 120 -14.52 -10.91 -22.69
N MET A 121 -14.53 -12.24 -22.55
CA MET A 121 -14.15 -13.16 -23.62
C MET A 121 -15.12 -13.11 -24.79
N THR A 122 -16.42 -13.04 -24.53
CA THR A 122 -17.46 -12.87 -25.56
C THR A 122 -17.23 -11.57 -26.34
N LEU A 123 -17.04 -10.45 -25.65
CA LEU A 123 -16.73 -9.16 -26.28
C LEU A 123 -15.43 -9.21 -27.09
N PHE A 124 -14.41 -9.91 -26.59
CA PHE A 124 -13.14 -10.08 -27.30
C PHE A 124 -13.30 -10.90 -28.60
N VAL A 125 -14.05 -12.00 -28.55
CA VAL A 125 -14.35 -12.85 -29.72
C VAL A 125 -15.17 -12.08 -30.74
N GLU A 126 -16.21 -11.35 -30.32
CA GLU A 126 -17.04 -10.52 -31.20
C GLU A 126 -16.21 -9.42 -31.87
N LYS A 127 -15.40 -8.68 -31.11
CA LYS A 127 -14.53 -7.65 -31.64
C LYS A 127 -13.56 -8.21 -32.69
N ARG A 128 -12.98 -9.39 -32.41
CA ARG A 128 -12.07 -10.08 -33.33
C ARG A 128 -12.77 -10.59 -34.59
N ALA A 129 -14.05 -10.96 -34.51
CA ALA A 129 -14.85 -11.34 -35.67
C ALA A 129 -15.18 -10.14 -36.56
N THR A 130 -15.32 -8.94 -35.98
CA THR A 130 -15.67 -7.71 -36.69
C THR A 130 -14.50 -6.88 -37.21
N ASP A 131 -13.27 -7.09 -36.70
CA ASP A 131 -12.09 -6.32 -37.08
C ASP A 131 -11.23 -7.09 -38.12
N PRO A 132 -11.26 -6.70 -39.41
CA PRO A 132 -10.51 -7.37 -40.47
C PRO A 132 -8.99 -7.28 -40.29
N ASN A 133 -8.48 -6.35 -39.46
CA ASN A 133 -7.04 -6.14 -39.28
C ASN A 133 -6.42 -7.05 -38.20
N VAL A 134 -7.22 -7.78 -37.41
CA VAL A 134 -6.72 -8.62 -36.29
C VAL A 134 -6.30 -10.03 -36.75
N ARG A 135 -6.36 -10.34 -38.04
CA ARG A 135 -6.08 -11.70 -38.56
C ARG A 135 -4.61 -12.12 -38.62
N GLU A 136 -3.61 -11.22 -38.50
CA GLU A 136 -2.23 -11.57 -38.87
C GLU A 136 -1.12 -11.45 -37.81
N THR A 137 -1.40 -11.14 -36.55
CA THR A 137 -0.32 -10.98 -35.55
C THR A 137 -0.45 -11.91 -34.35
N HIS A 138 -0.22 -13.21 -34.55
CA HIS A 138 0.25 -14.08 -33.47
C HIS A 138 1.52 -14.79 -33.92
N LYS A 139 2.67 -14.15 -33.67
CA LYS A 139 3.92 -14.90 -33.53
C LYS A 139 3.85 -15.62 -32.17
N PRO A 140 4.10 -16.94 -32.10
CA PRO A 140 4.22 -17.62 -30.82
C PRO A 140 5.33 -16.94 -30.00
N MET A 141 5.08 -16.71 -28.70
CA MET A 141 6.13 -16.25 -27.79
C MET A 141 7.28 -17.27 -27.81
N PRO A 142 8.55 -16.83 -27.91
CA PRO A 142 9.68 -17.74 -27.82
C PRO A 142 9.67 -18.41 -26.45
N ALA A 143 9.96 -19.71 -26.44
CA ALA A 143 10.10 -20.51 -25.23
C ALA A 143 11.12 -19.83 -24.29
N ILE A 144 10.70 -19.57 -23.05
CA ILE A 144 11.55 -19.01 -22.02
C ILE A 144 12.57 -20.08 -21.64
N GLY A 145 13.84 -19.85 -22.00
CA GLY A 145 14.93 -20.78 -21.70
C GLY A 145 15.16 -20.94 -20.19
N HIS A 146 15.56 -22.15 -19.80
CA HIS A 146 15.93 -22.54 -18.44
C HIS A 146 16.84 -21.49 -17.77
N ILE A 147 16.34 -20.90 -16.68
CA ILE A 147 17.12 -20.01 -15.82
C ILE A 147 17.80 -20.87 -14.76
N VAL A 148 19.13 -20.86 -14.76
CA VAL A 148 19.98 -21.52 -13.76
C VAL A 148 19.78 -20.83 -12.41
N GLU A 149 19.47 -21.61 -11.37
CA GLU A 149 19.34 -21.14 -9.98
C GLU A 149 20.66 -20.56 -9.44
N PRO A 150 20.66 -19.34 -8.88
CA PRO A 150 21.80 -18.87 -8.10
C PRO A 150 21.75 -19.49 -6.70
N GLN A 151 22.79 -20.23 -6.33
CA GLN A 151 23.03 -20.68 -4.96
C GLN A 151 23.18 -19.46 -4.03
N VAL A 152 22.31 -19.35 -3.03
CA VAL A 152 22.36 -18.27 -2.04
C VAL A 152 23.05 -18.77 -0.77
N ALA A 153 24.25 -18.24 -0.53
CA ALA A 153 24.96 -18.33 0.74
C ALA A 153 24.81 -17.01 1.51
N GLY A 154 24.54 -17.11 2.81
CA GLY A 154 24.79 -16.04 3.80
C GLY A 154 23.67 -15.01 4.00
N ALA A 155 22.95 -15.13 5.12
CA ALA A 155 22.01 -14.13 5.62
C ALA A 155 22.76 -13.00 6.34
N ASP A 156 23.15 -11.98 5.58
CA ASP A 156 23.47 -10.65 6.11
C ASP A 156 22.45 -9.64 5.57
N ALA A 157 22.13 -8.64 6.38
CA ALA A 157 21.09 -7.63 6.16
C ALA A 157 21.03 -7.12 4.71
N GLN A 158 20.17 -7.76 3.90
CA GLN A 158 20.03 -7.41 2.50
C GLN A 158 19.46 -5.99 2.39
N ALA A 159 20.18 -5.15 1.65
CA ALA A 159 19.73 -3.84 1.24
C ALA A 159 18.41 -4.02 0.47
N HIS A 160 17.28 -3.84 1.15
CA HIS A 160 15.98 -3.74 0.49
C HIS A 160 16.06 -2.62 -0.55
N ASP A 161 15.67 -2.92 -1.79
CA ASP A 161 15.57 -1.93 -2.86
C ASP A 161 14.70 -0.76 -2.36
N PRO A 162 15.27 0.45 -2.20
CA PRO A 162 14.53 1.60 -1.69
C PRO A 162 13.25 1.88 -2.48
N LEU A 163 13.27 1.63 -3.79
CA LEU A 163 12.11 1.83 -4.66
C LEU A 163 10.97 0.88 -4.32
N ALA A 164 11.27 -0.38 -4.03
CA ALA A 164 10.27 -1.36 -3.62
C ALA A 164 9.63 -0.98 -2.26
N VAL A 165 10.41 -0.43 -1.33
CA VAL A 165 9.90 0.03 -0.03
C VAL A 165 9.00 1.26 -0.17
N GLU A 166 9.38 2.20 -1.05
CA GLU A 166 8.58 3.39 -1.38
C GLU A 166 7.24 3.00 -2.01
N GLN A 167 7.29 2.15 -3.04
CA GLN A 167 6.09 1.66 -3.72
C GLN A 167 5.17 0.89 -2.78
N PHE A 168 5.72 0.00 -1.95
CA PHE A 168 4.94 -0.71 -0.93
C PHE A 168 4.18 0.25 -0.02
N LEU A 169 4.83 1.31 0.47
CA LEU A 169 4.17 2.25 1.39
C LEU A 169 3.07 3.06 0.66
N LEU A 170 3.34 3.54 -0.55
CA LEU A 170 2.39 4.30 -1.36
C LEU A 170 1.18 3.48 -1.81
N GLU A 171 1.34 2.19 -2.09
CA GLU A 171 0.25 1.33 -2.57
C GLU A 171 -0.61 0.76 -1.43
N THR A 172 -0.02 0.54 -0.25
CA THR A 172 -0.69 -0.21 0.81
C THR A 172 -1.40 0.65 1.86
N LEU A 173 -0.99 1.92 2.02
CA LEU A 173 -1.68 2.89 2.85
C LEU A 173 -3.08 3.16 2.29
N LEU A 174 -4.08 3.27 3.17
CA LEU A 174 -5.45 3.55 2.75
C LEU A 174 -5.61 5.05 2.51
N HIS A 175 -5.96 5.45 1.29
CA HIS A 175 -6.33 6.82 0.99
C HIS A 175 -7.74 7.11 1.55
N GLN A 176 -7.79 7.85 2.66
CA GLN A 176 -9.02 8.14 3.40
C GLN A 176 -8.95 9.58 3.97
N PRO A 177 -9.12 10.61 3.11
CA PRO A 177 -9.11 11.99 3.56
C PRO A 177 -10.21 12.24 4.60
N ARG A 178 -9.84 12.74 5.78
CA ARG A 178 -10.79 13.01 6.86
C ARG A 178 -10.32 14.12 7.80
N MET A 179 -11.29 14.85 8.33
CA MET A 179 -11.05 15.83 9.38
C MET A 179 -11.02 15.12 10.75
N LEU A 180 -9.92 15.28 11.47
CA LEU A 180 -9.67 14.73 12.80
C LEU A 180 -9.62 15.86 13.82
N ARG A 181 -9.69 15.50 15.10
CA ARG A 181 -9.69 16.45 16.21
C ARG A 181 -8.75 15.99 17.31
N ARG A 182 -7.94 16.92 17.82
CA ARG A 182 -7.15 16.76 19.05
C ARG A 182 -7.34 18.01 19.90
N GLY A 183 -7.86 17.83 21.12
CA GLY A 183 -8.21 18.97 21.98
C GLY A 183 -9.25 19.90 21.32
N ASN A 184 -8.89 21.17 21.18
CA ASN A 184 -9.70 22.19 20.50
C ASN A 184 -9.27 22.44 19.04
N ARG A 185 -8.27 21.72 18.52
CA ARG A 185 -7.77 21.87 17.14
C ARG A 185 -8.32 20.76 16.25
N ARG A 186 -8.59 21.14 15.00
CA ARG A 186 -8.92 20.23 13.91
C ARG A 186 -7.74 20.15 12.96
N TYR A 187 -7.53 18.99 12.38
CA TYR A 187 -6.50 18.77 11.36
C TYR A 187 -7.02 17.78 10.32
N PHE A 188 -6.48 17.83 9.11
CA PHE A 188 -6.82 16.88 8.06
C PHE A 188 -5.78 15.77 7.98
N GLY A 189 -6.22 14.53 7.97
CA GLY A 189 -5.39 13.37 7.63
C GLY A 189 -5.74 12.87 6.23
N VAL A 190 -4.75 12.55 5.41
CA VAL A 190 -4.96 12.09 4.02
C VAL A 190 -5.00 10.57 3.92
N ARG A 191 -4.06 9.90 4.57
CA ARG A 191 -3.94 8.45 4.58
C ARG A 191 -4.08 7.89 5.98
N THR A 192 -4.43 6.61 6.06
CA THR A 192 -4.43 5.86 7.32
C THR A 192 -3.73 4.51 7.18
N TRP A 193 -3.29 3.99 8.32
CA TRP A 193 -2.63 2.70 8.40
C TRP A 193 -3.61 1.58 8.06
N ARG A 194 -3.14 0.57 7.32
CA ARG A 194 -3.89 -0.68 7.15
C ARG A 194 -3.63 -1.57 8.37
N LYS A 195 -4.66 -1.76 9.21
CA LYS A 195 -4.55 -2.48 10.50
C LYS A 195 -3.78 -3.82 10.41
N SER A 196 -4.04 -4.62 9.39
CA SER A 196 -3.42 -5.95 9.21
C SER A 196 -1.92 -5.92 8.93
N ILE A 197 -1.38 -4.82 8.40
CA ILE A 197 0.05 -4.69 8.02
C ILE A 197 0.71 -3.43 8.60
N LYS A 198 0.08 -2.78 9.58
CA LYS A 198 0.52 -1.50 10.16
C LYS A 198 1.97 -1.55 10.62
N ARG A 199 2.42 -2.67 11.19
CA ARG A 199 3.82 -2.88 11.62
C ARG A 199 4.79 -2.70 10.44
N PHE A 200 4.54 -3.39 9.32
CA PHE A 200 5.38 -3.31 8.12
C PHE A 200 5.38 -1.91 7.51
N GLN A 201 4.23 -1.23 7.50
CA GLN A 201 4.12 0.15 7.01
C GLN A 201 4.91 1.13 7.88
N ILE A 202 4.88 0.97 9.21
CA ILE A 202 5.67 1.78 10.13
C ILE A 202 7.17 1.54 9.91
N ASP A 203 7.59 0.29 9.74
CA ASP A 203 9.00 -0.04 9.54
C ASP A 203 9.51 0.45 8.18
N ALA A 204 8.70 0.32 7.12
CA ALA A 204 8.97 0.92 5.81
C ALA A 204 9.12 2.45 5.92
N LEU A 205 8.18 3.13 6.57
CA LEU A 205 8.26 4.58 6.74
C LEU A 205 9.51 5.01 7.53
N LYS A 206 9.89 4.28 8.59
CA LYS A 206 11.12 4.58 9.33
C LYS A 206 12.36 4.51 8.44
N ALA A 207 12.44 3.51 7.56
CA ALA A 207 13.53 3.40 6.59
C ALA A 207 13.57 4.60 5.63
N LEU A 208 12.39 5.05 5.17
CA LEU A 208 12.25 6.16 4.22
C LEU A 208 12.40 7.54 4.85
N LYS A 209 12.17 7.72 6.15
CA LYS A 209 12.37 9.03 6.81
C LYS A 209 13.80 9.54 6.68
N LEU A 210 14.78 8.63 6.69
CA LEU A 210 16.21 8.97 6.58
C LEU A 210 16.70 9.08 5.12
N ARG A 211 16.11 8.33 4.19
CA ARG A 211 16.68 8.13 2.84
C ARG A 211 15.65 8.14 1.69
N GLY A 212 14.41 8.58 1.95
CA GLY A 212 13.36 8.59 0.94
C GLY A 212 13.76 9.44 -0.27
N SER A 213 13.50 8.90 -1.45
CA SER A 213 13.84 9.49 -2.74
C SER A 213 13.08 10.79 -3.02
N ILE A 214 13.53 11.55 -4.01
CA ILE A 214 12.81 12.72 -4.51
C ILE A 214 11.42 12.32 -5.04
N PRO A 215 11.27 11.29 -5.90
CA PRO A 215 9.95 10.81 -6.32
C PRO A 215 8.98 10.50 -5.19
N PHE A 216 9.47 9.90 -4.09
CA PHE A 216 8.65 9.61 -2.92
C PHE A 216 8.16 10.88 -2.23
N VAL A 217 9.04 11.88 -2.03
CA VAL A 217 8.65 13.19 -1.48
C VAL A 217 7.67 13.91 -2.40
N ASP A 218 7.89 13.86 -3.71
CA ASP A 218 7.02 14.46 -4.73
C ASP A 218 5.62 13.86 -4.71
N ALA A 219 5.50 12.54 -4.55
CA ALA A 219 4.21 11.86 -4.47
C ALA A 219 3.41 12.35 -3.24
N ILE A 220 4.04 12.42 -2.07
CA ILE A 220 3.39 12.88 -0.84
C ILE A 220 3.00 14.36 -0.94
N ALA A 221 3.91 15.20 -1.42
CA ALA A 221 3.69 16.64 -1.55
C ALA A 221 2.57 16.94 -2.55
N SER A 222 2.52 16.22 -3.67
CA SER A 222 1.45 16.35 -4.67
C SER A 222 0.09 15.94 -4.11
N GLU A 223 0.04 14.85 -3.33
CA GLU A 223 -1.18 14.39 -2.68
C GLU A 223 -1.70 15.41 -1.67
N LEU A 224 -0.84 15.94 -0.80
CA LEU A 224 -1.20 16.99 0.17
C LEU A 224 -1.62 18.30 -0.51
N ALA A 225 -0.90 18.74 -1.55
CA ALA A 225 -1.26 19.93 -2.33
C ALA A 225 -2.62 19.77 -3.02
N GLY A 226 -2.93 18.58 -3.55
CA GLY A 226 -4.24 18.25 -4.12
C GLY A 226 -5.35 18.43 -3.09
N ILE A 227 -5.18 17.86 -1.90
CA ILE A 227 -6.14 17.97 -0.79
C ILE A 227 -6.34 19.43 -0.36
N VAL A 228 -5.26 20.22 -0.26
CA VAL A 228 -5.38 21.64 0.08
C VAL A 228 -6.18 22.41 -0.96
N ARG A 229 -5.90 22.22 -2.25
CA ARG A 229 -6.63 22.88 -3.34
C ARG A 229 -8.09 22.48 -3.36
N GLU A 230 -8.39 21.22 -3.11
CA GLU A 230 -9.76 20.72 -3.06
C GLU A 230 -10.57 21.33 -1.92
N ILE A 231 -9.98 21.45 -0.72
CA ILE A 231 -10.69 21.91 0.47
C ILE A 231 -10.74 23.44 0.57
N TYR A 232 -9.63 24.11 0.29
CA TYR A 232 -9.46 25.54 0.56
C TYR A 232 -9.45 26.40 -0.70
N GLY A 233 -9.36 25.80 -1.89
CA GLY A 233 -9.27 26.53 -3.15
C GLY A 233 -7.91 27.21 -3.32
N ASP A 234 -7.94 28.47 -3.73
CA ASP A 234 -6.75 29.29 -3.88
C ASP A 234 -6.24 29.76 -2.51
N VAL A 235 -4.97 29.46 -2.24
CA VAL A 235 -4.27 29.80 -1.00
C VAL A 235 -2.99 30.59 -1.27
N GLY A 236 -2.95 31.37 -2.36
CA GLY A 236 -1.74 32.10 -2.80
C GLY A 236 -1.13 33.05 -1.76
N ASN A 237 -1.88 33.50 -0.75
CA ASN A 237 -1.34 34.32 0.35
C ASN A 237 -0.87 33.50 1.56
N ALA A 238 -1.04 32.19 1.54
CA ALA A 238 -0.63 31.32 2.63
C ALA A 238 0.87 31.07 2.63
N ILE A 239 1.36 30.44 3.69
CA ILE A 239 2.73 29.97 3.82
C ILE A 239 2.73 28.53 4.31
N ILE A 240 3.63 27.70 3.76
CA ILE A 240 3.80 26.32 4.21
C ILE A 240 4.80 26.30 5.37
N VAL A 241 4.40 25.72 6.49
CA VAL A 241 5.23 25.56 7.68
C VAL A 241 5.26 24.08 8.06
N PRO A 242 6.43 23.42 8.16
CA PRO A 242 6.50 22.06 8.66
C PRO A 242 6.40 22.02 10.19
N VAL A 243 5.86 20.92 10.73
CA VAL A 243 6.08 20.56 12.14
C VAL A 243 7.59 20.36 12.35
N PRO A 244 8.19 20.96 13.42
CA PRO A 244 9.63 20.94 13.61
C PRO A 244 10.16 19.52 13.74
N CYS A 245 11.31 19.27 13.10
CA CYS A 245 11.98 17.99 13.19
C CYS A 245 12.36 17.71 14.65
N GLY A 246 11.89 16.58 15.18
CA GLY A 246 12.34 16.06 16.48
C GLY A 246 13.62 15.23 16.32
N HIS A 247 13.54 13.97 16.72
CA HIS A 247 14.66 13.01 16.66
C HIS A 247 15.24 12.76 15.25
N SER A 248 14.49 13.07 14.20
CA SER A 248 14.94 12.89 12.82
C SER A 248 16.03 13.88 12.39
N GLY A 249 16.26 14.95 13.15
CA GLY A 249 17.24 15.97 12.80
C GLY A 249 16.82 16.84 11.60
N PRO A 250 17.71 17.74 11.14
CA PRO A 250 17.44 18.61 10.01
C PRO A 250 17.10 17.82 8.74
N GLY A 251 16.21 18.35 7.90
CA GLY A 251 15.80 17.66 6.66
C GLY A 251 14.92 16.43 6.86
N CYS A 252 14.20 16.36 7.98
CA CYS A 252 13.22 15.32 8.21
C CYS A 252 12.13 15.29 7.11
N LEU A 253 11.42 14.17 7.00
CA LEU A 253 10.43 13.95 5.94
C LEU A 253 9.35 15.03 5.91
N SER A 254 8.83 15.49 7.06
CA SER A 254 7.86 16.59 7.11
C SER A 254 8.39 17.88 6.48
N CYS A 255 9.64 18.26 6.79
CA CYS A 255 10.30 19.44 6.22
C CYS A 255 10.52 19.29 4.70
N ARG A 256 11.00 18.14 4.23
CA ARG A 256 11.19 17.87 2.80
C ARG A 256 9.87 17.93 2.02
N VAL A 257 8.82 17.32 2.56
CA VAL A 257 7.47 17.35 1.98
C VAL A 257 6.90 18.77 1.97
N ALA A 258 6.99 19.50 3.08
CA ALA A 258 6.52 20.88 3.18
C ALA A 258 7.22 21.81 2.17
N LYS A 259 8.55 21.70 2.05
CA LYS A 259 9.31 22.46 1.05
C LYS A 259 8.85 22.11 -0.36
N ARG A 260 8.74 20.83 -0.69
CA ARG A 260 8.29 20.42 -2.02
C ARG A 260 6.85 20.86 -2.33
N MET A 261 5.98 20.82 -1.33
CA MET A 261 4.59 21.29 -1.43
C MET A 261 4.54 22.80 -1.72
N SER A 262 5.40 23.61 -1.09
CA SER A 262 5.49 25.05 -1.35
C SER A 262 5.85 25.36 -2.80
N GLU A 263 6.79 24.59 -3.39
CA GLU A 263 7.20 24.72 -4.79
C GLU A 263 6.05 24.37 -5.74
N LEU A 264 5.35 23.26 -5.47
CA LEU A 264 4.21 22.82 -6.28
C LEU A 264 3.03 23.79 -6.22
N MET A 265 2.88 24.50 -5.10
CA MET A 265 1.80 25.44 -4.85
C MET A 265 2.16 26.89 -5.14
N GLN A 266 3.44 27.19 -5.42
CA GLN A 266 3.96 28.54 -5.65
C GLN A 266 3.65 29.49 -4.48
N VAL A 267 3.79 29.00 -3.25
CA VAL A 267 3.66 29.77 -2.01
C VAL A 267 4.97 29.71 -1.22
N ASP A 268 5.13 30.60 -0.26
CA ASP A 268 6.35 30.64 0.54
C ASP A 268 6.47 29.43 1.47
N PHE A 269 7.71 29.10 1.83
CA PHE A 269 8.07 28.07 2.80
C PHE A 269 8.88 28.68 3.94
N GLN A 270 8.57 28.29 5.18
CA GLN A 270 9.24 28.82 6.37
C GLN A 270 9.30 27.82 7.51
N GLU A 271 10.49 27.62 8.08
CA GLU A 271 10.71 26.83 9.29
C GLU A 271 10.47 27.70 10.54
N ALA A 272 9.21 27.92 10.89
CA ALA A 272 8.82 28.90 11.92
C ALA A 272 9.16 28.50 13.37
N PHE A 273 9.73 27.32 13.61
CA PHE A 273 9.95 26.76 14.95
C PHE A 273 11.44 26.64 15.28
N GLU A 274 11.80 26.85 16.55
CA GLU A 274 13.15 26.57 17.03
C GLU A 274 13.47 25.07 16.90
N PRO A 275 14.72 24.69 16.53
CA PRO A 275 15.15 23.30 16.50
C PRO A 275 15.04 22.65 17.89
N ILE A 276 14.43 21.47 17.94
CA ILE A 276 14.30 20.71 19.20
C ILE A 276 15.42 19.69 19.24
N ALA A 277 16.52 20.02 19.92
CA ALA A 277 17.63 19.11 20.11
C ALA A 277 17.22 17.96 21.04
N VAL A 278 16.78 16.82 20.49
CA VAL A 278 16.47 15.61 21.27
C VAL A 278 17.41 14.47 20.87
N LYS A 279 18.31 14.09 21.78
CA LYS A 279 19.09 12.86 21.65
C LYS A 279 18.19 11.65 21.93
N GLY A 280 18.22 10.61 21.08
CA GLY A 280 17.52 9.34 21.30
C GLY A 280 16.54 8.94 20.20
N THR A 281 15.70 7.93 20.48
CA THR A 281 14.68 7.40 19.57
C THR A 281 13.29 8.01 19.84
N SER A 282 12.48 8.14 18.79
CA SER A 282 11.14 8.73 18.81
C SER A 282 10.05 7.81 19.40
N HIS A 283 10.33 7.15 20.52
CA HIS A 283 9.35 6.27 21.15
C HIS A 283 8.18 7.08 21.76
N PRO A 284 6.91 6.66 21.66
CA PRO A 284 5.79 7.41 22.22
C PRO A 284 5.91 7.71 23.73
N ALA A 285 6.56 6.82 24.49
CA ALA A 285 6.82 7.01 25.92
C ALA A 285 7.83 8.13 26.22
N THR A 286 8.78 8.41 25.30
CA THR A 286 9.75 9.49 25.47
C THR A 286 9.19 10.85 25.07
N ASN A 287 8.11 10.90 24.28
CA ASN A 287 7.45 12.16 23.91
C ASN A 287 6.94 12.97 25.10
N VAL A 288 6.60 12.33 26.24
CA VAL A 288 6.18 13.05 27.46
C VAL A 288 7.28 13.97 27.99
N ARG A 289 8.55 13.63 27.73
CA ARG A 289 9.72 14.41 28.17
C ARG A 289 10.26 15.36 27.09
N ARG A 290 9.61 15.41 25.91
CA ARG A 290 10.04 16.30 24.82
C ARG A 290 9.89 17.76 25.27
N PRO A 291 10.89 18.63 25.04
CA PRO A 291 10.74 20.06 25.25
C PRO A 291 9.56 20.62 24.45
N ARG A 292 8.85 21.61 25.01
CA ARG A 292 7.78 22.30 24.28
C ARG A 292 8.33 22.99 23.04
N MET A 293 7.55 23.00 21.97
CA MET A 293 7.83 23.78 20.77
C MET A 293 7.89 25.27 21.10
N LYS A 294 8.72 26.00 20.36
CA LYS A 294 8.83 27.45 20.41
C LYS A 294 8.87 27.99 19.00
N LEU A 295 8.27 29.16 18.79
CA LEU A 295 8.38 29.87 17.53
C LEU A 295 9.72 30.58 17.48
N ALA A 296 10.45 30.40 16.38
CA ALA A 296 11.63 31.21 16.09
C ALA A 296 11.23 32.64 15.67
N GLU A 297 10.05 32.77 15.06
CA GLU A 297 9.54 34.03 14.54
C GLU A 297 8.00 34.04 14.46
N THR A 298 7.44 35.24 14.39
CA THR A 298 5.99 35.48 14.35
C THR A 298 5.50 35.39 12.90
N ILE A 299 4.39 34.68 12.66
CA ILE A 299 3.81 34.51 11.34
C ILE A 299 2.47 35.25 11.26
N THR A 300 2.35 36.25 10.39
CA THR A 300 1.14 37.08 10.26
C THR A 300 0.25 36.68 9.09
N ARG A 301 0.65 35.69 8.29
CA ARG A 301 -0.08 35.16 7.13
C ARG A 301 -0.81 33.86 7.46
N PRO A 302 -1.84 33.46 6.70
CA PRO A 302 -2.42 32.13 6.81
C PRO A 302 -1.37 31.03 6.69
N VAL A 303 -1.41 30.02 7.54
CA VAL A 303 -0.42 28.94 7.59
C VAL A 303 -1.05 27.61 7.20
N ILE A 304 -0.37 26.89 6.31
CA ILE A 304 -0.60 25.47 6.06
C ILE A 304 0.48 24.72 6.84
N LEU A 305 0.08 24.08 7.94
CA LEU A 305 0.98 23.34 8.82
C LEU A 305 1.06 21.88 8.37
N VAL A 306 2.25 21.37 8.05
CA VAL A 306 2.44 20.05 7.45
C VAL A 306 3.20 19.11 8.37
N ASP A 307 2.68 17.90 8.56
CA ASP A 307 3.36 16.79 9.24
C ASP A 307 3.33 15.50 8.39
N ASP A 308 4.31 14.63 8.61
CA ASP A 308 4.35 13.35 7.91
C ASP A 308 3.42 12.30 8.56
N VAL A 309 3.37 12.27 9.89
CA VAL A 309 2.57 11.31 10.66
C VAL A 309 1.98 11.93 11.92
N ALA A 310 0.65 11.91 12.01
CA ALA A 310 -0.09 12.27 13.21
C ALA A 310 -0.67 11.03 13.90
N THR A 311 0.11 10.39 14.79
CA THR A 311 -0.38 9.22 15.55
C THR A 311 -1.42 9.62 16.61
N SER A 312 -1.11 10.62 17.44
CA SER A 312 -2.02 11.17 18.45
C SER A 312 -2.54 12.56 18.09
N GLY A 313 -1.94 13.17 17.06
CA GLY A 313 -2.12 14.58 16.71
C GLY A 313 -1.53 15.58 17.71
N SER A 314 -0.80 15.15 18.75
CA SER A 314 -0.30 16.08 19.78
C SER A 314 0.69 17.10 19.25
N HIS A 315 1.58 16.73 18.33
CA HIS A 315 2.54 17.67 17.74
C HIS A 315 1.84 18.70 16.85
N LEU A 316 0.88 18.27 16.03
CA LEU A 316 0.07 19.19 15.23
C LEU A 316 -0.73 20.15 16.11
N GLU A 317 -1.32 19.66 17.20
CA GLU A 317 -2.10 20.50 18.12
C GLU A 317 -1.22 21.55 18.82
N GLU A 318 -0.04 21.16 19.31
CA GLU A 318 0.94 22.08 19.90
C GLU A 318 1.41 23.13 18.88
N ALA A 319 1.86 22.70 17.71
CA ALA A 319 2.35 23.56 16.63
C ALA A 319 1.25 24.53 16.15
N ALA A 320 0.04 24.02 15.90
CA ALA A 320 -1.07 24.84 15.45
C ALA A 320 -1.49 25.86 16.51
N SER A 321 -1.46 25.48 17.78
CA SER A 321 -1.80 26.39 18.88
C SER A 321 -0.76 27.50 19.08
N LEU A 322 0.52 27.26 18.80
CA LEU A 322 1.54 28.29 18.79
C LEU A 322 1.35 29.25 17.61
N LEU A 323 1.22 28.73 16.39
CA LEU A 323 1.05 29.54 15.18
C LEU A 323 -0.21 30.40 15.23
N ALA A 324 -1.31 29.87 15.77
CA ALA A 324 -2.59 30.59 15.88
C ALA A 324 -2.57 31.78 16.86
N GLN A 325 -1.47 32.01 17.60
CA GLN A 325 -1.31 33.22 18.43
C GLN A 325 -1.02 34.45 17.59
N SER A 326 -0.52 34.28 16.36
CA SER A 326 -0.11 35.37 15.49
C SER A 326 -0.65 35.27 14.05
N SER A 327 -0.92 34.06 13.58
CA SER A 327 -1.47 33.82 12.25
C SER A 327 -3.01 33.90 12.29
N PRO A 328 -3.65 34.55 11.29
CA PRO A 328 -5.11 34.63 11.20
C PRO A 328 -5.78 33.26 11.03
N ASN A 329 -5.12 32.33 10.35
CA ASN A 329 -5.63 31.00 10.05
C ASN A 329 -4.50 29.98 10.08
N VAL A 330 -4.74 28.83 10.72
CA VAL A 330 -3.82 27.70 10.67
C VAL A 330 -4.60 26.47 10.19
N TRP A 331 -4.14 25.86 9.10
CA TRP A 331 -4.71 24.67 8.49
C TRP A 331 -3.73 23.50 8.67
N PRO A 332 -3.88 22.67 9.72
CA PRO A 332 -2.97 21.58 9.98
C PRO A 332 -3.33 20.35 9.13
N LEU A 333 -2.32 19.77 8.49
CA LEU A 333 -2.42 18.59 7.64
C LEU A 333 -1.37 17.55 8.06
N ALA A 334 -1.77 16.29 8.05
CA ALA A 334 -0.90 15.13 8.17
C ALA A 334 -1.03 14.25 6.94
N TRP A 335 0.08 13.77 6.41
CA TRP A 335 0.01 12.74 5.37
C TRP A 335 -0.63 11.46 5.90
N ILE A 336 -0.16 10.92 7.04
CA ILE A 336 -0.73 9.73 7.66
C ILE A 336 -1.33 10.08 9.03
N ALA A 337 -2.57 9.66 9.30
CA ALA A 337 -3.22 9.84 10.59
C ALA A 337 -4.08 8.64 11.02
N ASP A 338 -4.11 8.36 12.33
CA ASP A 338 -4.86 7.25 12.95
C ASP A 338 -6.05 7.75 13.78
#